data_AF-E3S6M2-F1
#
_entry.id   AF-E3S6M2-F1
#
_cell.length_a   1.000
_cell.length_b   1.000
_cell.length_c   1.000
_cell.angle_alpha   90.00
_cell.angle_beta   90.00
_cell.angle_gamma   90.00
#
_symmetry.space_group_name_H-M   'P 1'
#
loop_
_entity.id
_entity.type
_entity.pdbx_description
1 polymer ?
#
loop_
_entity_poly.entity_id
_entity_poly.type
_entity_poly.pdbx_seq_one_letter_code
_entity_poly.pdbx_strand_id
1 'polypeptide(L)'
;MQETQIRCIVIIVGCVILSFLYFQFHESLPITRYRDDSPAKATVPIKTNNDVPQPGYFKGQPEWDWAAPADASWRGNAQKLQNSEIVILTASDGKGHNSAVPNILERVLDDREKYCARHGYTNLWLNTSRYDIGDAERTWSKIPAVAEAFYLLPKAKWVWLVDTDIIIMSPSTSLISDILSPSAIEHGIMRDTPILDDMIEDNPTHINMPK
;
A
#
# COMPACT_ATOMS: atom_id res chain seq x y z
N MET A 1 -42.58 -1.45 48.84
CA MET A 1 -41.56 -0.44 48.51
C MET A 1 -40.20 -1.03 48.14
N GLN A 2 -39.83 -2.19 48.67
CA GLN A 2 -38.53 -2.84 48.45
C GLN A 2 -38.38 -3.50 47.06
N GLU A 3 -39.47 -4.03 46.49
CA GLU A 3 -39.45 -4.75 45.21
C GLU A 3 -39.23 -3.83 44.00
N THR A 4 -39.84 -2.64 44.01
CA THR A 4 -39.65 -1.61 42.98
C THR A 4 -38.21 -1.08 43.00
N GLN A 5 -37.63 -0.93 44.19
CA GLN A 5 -36.24 -0.48 44.36
C GLN A 5 -35.25 -1.51 43.80
N ILE A 6 -35.45 -2.80 44.06
CA ILE A 6 -34.59 -3.87 43.53
C ILE A 6 -34.65 -3.92 41.99
N ARG A 7 -35.84 -3.75 41.39
CA ARG A 7 -35.99 -3.71 39.92
C ARG A 7 -35.27 -2.52 39.29
N CYS A 8 -35.36 -1.33 39.90
CA CYS A 8 -34.61 -0.16 39.43
C CYS A 8 -33.10 -0.39 39.49
N ILE A 9 -32.59 -1.02 40.57
CA ILE A 9 -31.16 -1.31 40.71
C ILE A 9 -30.69 -2.29 39.63
N VAL A 10 -31.45 -3.37 39.36
CA VAL A 10 -31.07 -4.36 38.33
C VAL A 10 -31.04 -3.74 36.93
N ILE A 11 -31.99 -2.86 36.61
CA ILE A 11 -32.02 -2.17 35.31
C ILE A 11 -30.82 -1.22 35.16
N ILE A 12 -30.49 -0.46 36.21
CA ILE A 12 -29.35 0.46 36.18
C ILE A 12 -28.04 -0.32 36.01
N VAL A 13 -27.83 -1.39 36.76
CA VAL A 13 -26.64 -2.24 36.62
C VAL A 13 -26.57 -2.87 35.24
N GLY A 14 -27.70 -3.35 34.70
CA GLY A 14 -27.79 -3.87 33.33
C GLY A 14 -27.41 -2.84 32.27
N CYS A 15 -27.92 -1.61 32.37
CA CYS A 15 -27.58 -0.52 31.45
C CYS A 15 -26.11 -0.10 31.56
N VAL A 16 -25.54 -0.09 32.77
CA VAL A 16 -24.12 0.22 32.98
C VAL A 16 -23.23 -0.87 32.37
N ILE A 17 -23.59 -2.15 32.54
CA ILE A 17 -22.86 -3.27 31.92
C ILE A 17 -22.99 -3.23 30.40
N LEU A 18 -24.19 -2.98 29.87
CA LEU A 18 -24.41 -2.85 28.42
C LEU A 18 -23.68 -1.65 27.82
N SER A 19 -23.65 -0.51 28.51
CA SER A 19 -22.81 0.62 28.12
C SER A 19 -21.33 0.27 28.18
N PHE A 20 -20.86 -0.36 29.25
CA PHE A 20 -19.46 -0.76 29.38
C PHE A 20 -19.04 -1.75 28.29
N LEU A 21 -19.90 -2.72 27.96
CA LEU A 21 -19.70 -3.64 26.84
C LEU A 21 -19.74 -2.90 25.50
N TYR A 22 -20.71 -2.01 25.30
CA TYR A 22 -20.79 -1.19 24.09
C TYR A 22 -19.53 -0.35 23.90
N PHE A 23 -19.04 0.32 24.96
CA PHE A 23 -17.78 1.07 24.95
C PHE A 23 -16.55 0.17 24.81
N GLN A 24 -16.49 -1.03 25.40
CA GLN A 24 -15.38 -1.97 25.15
C GLN A 24 -15.35 -2.50 23.72
N PHE A 25 -16.51 -2.67 23.07
CA PHE A 25 -16.61 -3.13 21.69
C PHE A 25 -16.46 -1.98 20.67
N HIS A 26 -16.80 -0.74 21.03
CA HIS A 26 -16.64 0.45 20.15
C HIS A 26 -15.35 1.24 20.38
N GLU A 27 -14.76 1.19 21.57
CA GLU A 27 -13.38 1.64 21.78
C GLU A 27 -12.46 0.52 21.31
N SER A 28 -12.23 0.50 19.99
CA SER A 28 -10.99 0.00 19.43
C SER A 28 -9.85 0.42 20.36
N LEU A 29 -9.13 -0.57 20.91
CA LEU A 29 -7.89 -0.42 21.67
C LEU A 29 -7.17 0.89 21.29
N PRO A 30 -6.78 1.76 22.24
CA PRO A 30 -6.13 3.01 21.90
C PRO A 30 -4.85 2.71 21.09
N ILE A 31 -4.98 2.91 19.77
CA ILE A 31 -3.91 2.77 18.75
C ILE A 31 -2.69 3.64 19.11
N THR A 32 -2.86 4.58 20.03
CA THR A 32 -1.79 5.44 20.54
C THR A 32 -0.66 4.67 21.22
N ARG A 33 -0.88 3.44 21.73
CA ARG A 33 0.23 2.65 22.32
C ARG A 33 1.14 1.97 21.31
N TYR A 34 0.72 1.86 20.04
CA TYR A 34 1.54 1.33 18.94
C TYR A 34 2.01 2.41 17.96
N ARG A 35 1.62 3.68 18.20
CA ARG A 35 1.92 4.78 17.29
C ARG A 35 3.35 5.30 17.40
N ASP A 36 4.06 4.93 18.47
CA ASP A 36 5.42 5.42 18.76
C ASP A 36 6.49 4.31 18.81
N ASP A 37 6.13 3.02 18.73
CA ASP A 37 7.10 1.92 18.74
C ASP A 37 7.56 1.55 17.32
N SER A 38 8.16 2.50 16.62
CA SER A 38 9.49 2.35 16.02
C SER A 38 9.72 3.47 15.00
N PRO A 39 10.87 4.17 15.05
CA PRO A 39 11.31 4.90 13.88
C PRO A 39 11.42 3.88 12.74
N ALA A 40 10.92 4.24 11.57
CA ALA A 40 11.07 3.50 10.32
C ALA A 40 12.55 3.41 9.89
N LYS A 41 13.37 2.79 10.73
CA LYS A 41 14.73 2.39 10.43
C LYS A 41 14.66 0.88 10.46
N ALA A 42 14.66 0.28 9.28
CA ALA A 42 14.88 -1.15 9.16
C ALA A 42 16.14 -1.47 9.97
N THR A 43 15.99 -2.13 11.13
CA THR A 43 17.12 -2.43 12.05
C THR A 43 18.16 -3.30 11.35
N VAL A 44 17.77 -3.93 10.24
CA VAL A 44 18.63 -4.59 9.27
C VAL A 44 18.37 -3.91 7.92
N PRO A 45 19.42 -3.42 7.21
CA PRO A 45 19.23 -2.91 5.85
C PRO A 45 18.65 -4.02 4.97
N ILE A 46 17.65 -3.69 4.16
CA ILE A 46 17.07 -4.63 3.18
C ILE A 46 18.21 -5.03 2.25
N LYS A 47 18.63 -6.30 2.32
CA LYS A 47 19.67 -6.82 1.45
C LYS A 47 19.05 -7.19 0.11
N THR A 48 19.22 -6.32 -0.89
CA THR A 48 18.84 -6.61 -2.26
C THR A 48 19.92 -7.45 -2.94
N ASN A 49 19.53 -8.25 -3.93
CA ASN A 49 20.44 -9.08 -4.71
C ASN A 49 20.68 -8.47 -6.10
N ASN A 50 20.70 -7.13 -6.21
CA ASN A 50 20.73 -6.40 -7.48
C ASN A 50 21.89 -6.78 -8.42
N ASP A 51 22.99 -7.25 -7.87
CA ASP A 51 24.20 -7.65 -8.61
C ASP A 51 24.26 -9.15 -8.94
N VAL A 52 23.30 -9.95 -8.45
CA VAL A 52 23.27 -11.40 -8.63
C VAL A 52 22.17 -11.77 -9.62
N PRO A 53 22.53 -12.30 -10.81
CA PRO A 53 21.54 -12.81 -11.76
C PRO A 53 20.69 -13.92 -11.13
N GLN A 54 19.42 -13.98 -11.51
CA GLN A 54 18.54 -15.05 -11.11
C GLN A 54 19.02 -16.38 -11.72
N PRO A 55 19.00 -17.51 -10.97
CA PRO A 55 19.54 -18.77 -11.47
C PRO A 55 18.70 -19.41 -12.60
N GLY A 56 17.52 -18.87 -12.93
CA GLY A 56 16.73 -19.28 -14.09
C GLY A 56 15.40 -18.54 -14.17
N TYR A 57 14.56 -18.95 -15.12
CA TYR A 57 13.29 -18.29 -15.43
C TYR A 57 12.45 -18.03 -14.18
N PHE A 58 12.02 -16.79 -14.00
CA PHE A 58 11.45 -16.34 -12.72
C PHE A 58 10.25 -17.20 -12.29
N LYS A 59 9.37 -17.60 -13.21
CA LYS A 59 8.20 -18.43 -12.86
C LYS A 59 8.55 -19.82 -12.34
N GLY A 60 9.78 -20.28 -12.55
CA GLY A 60 10.28 -21.57 -12.05
C GLY A 60 10.98 -21.48 -10.70
N GLN A 61 11.15 -20.29 -10.12
CA GLN A 61 11.88 -20.12 -8.86
C GLN A 61 10.97 -20.25 -7.63
N PRO A 62 11.40 -20.97 -6.58
CA PRO A 62 10.61 -21.15 -5.35
C PRO A 62 10.53 -19.89 -4.48
N GLU A 63 11.45 -18.95 -4.67
CA GLU A 63 11.53 -17.69 -3.91
C GLU A 63 10.35 -16.73 -4.13
N TRP A 64 9.50 -16.97 -5.14
CA TRP A 64 8.29 -16.16 -5.37
C TRP A 64 7.03 -16.74 -4.71
N ASP A 65 7.14 -17.86 -4.00
CA ASP A 65 6.05 -18.36 -3.17
C ASP A 65 6.05 -17.61 -1.83
N TRP A 66 5.00 -16.83 -1.59
CA TRP A 66 4.81 -16.11 -0.34
C TRP A 66 3.40 -16.31 0.18
N ALA A 67 3.29 -16.64 1.48
CA ALA A 67 2.02 -16.74 2.14
C ALA A 67 1.51 -15.32 2.47
N ALA A 68 0.40 -14.93 1.86
CA ALA A 68 -0.32 -13.73 2.29
C ALA A 68 -0.76 -13.91 3.76
N PRO A 69 -0.57 -12.90 4.63
CA PRO A 69 -1.07 -12.95 5.99
C PRO A 69 -2.58 -13.24 6.02
N ALA A 70 -3.04 -14.08 6.96
CA ALA A 70 -4.45 -14.50 7.01
C ALA A 70 -5.43 -13.33 7.25
N ASP A 71 -4.96 -12.29 7.94
CA ASP A 71 -5.68 -11.04 8.18
C ASP A 71 -5.71 -10.10 6.96
N ALA A 72 -4.87 -10.34 5.96
CA ALA A 72 -4.89 -9.68 4.65
C ALA A 72 -5.82 -10.38 3.64
N SER A 73 -6.59 -11.39 4.06
CA SER A 73 -7.60 -12.00 3.20
C SER A 73 -8.74 -11.02 2.89
N TRP A 74 -9.46 -11.21 1.77
CA TRP A 74 -10.66 -10.42 1.45
C TRP A 74 -11.78 -10.54 2.50
N ARG A 75 -11.65 -11.50 3.43
CA ARG A 75 -12.53 -11.72 4.59
C ARG A 75 -12.05 -10.99 5.85
N GLY A 76 -10.87 -10.37 5.79
CA GLY A 76 -10.30 -9.57 6.87
C GLY A 76 -11.03 -8.25 7.05
N ASN A 77 -10.90 -7.66 8.24
CA ASN A 77 -11.45 -6.34 8.51
C ASN A 77 -10.56 -5.25 7.92
N ALA A 78 -11.16 -4.11 7.54
CA ALA A 78 -10.40 -2.92 7.13
C ALA A 78 -9.48 -2.48 8.28
N GLN A 79 -8.18 -2.61 8.08
CA GLN A 79 -7.17 -2.17 9.04
C GLN A 79 -6.66 -0.79 8.65
N LYS A 80 -6.33 0.02 9.65
CA LYS A 80 -5.60 1.26 9.41
C LYS A 80 -4.20 0.95 8.90
N LEU A 81 -3.88 1.45 7.70
CA LEU A 81 -2.54 1.32 7.12
C LEU A 81 -1.50 2.05 7.96
N GLN A 82 -0.33 1.42 8.12
CA GLN A 82 0.86 2.01 8.70
C GLN A 82 1.84 2.42 7.62
N ASN A 83 2.64 3.45 7.86
CA ASN A 83 3.59 3.97 6.87
C ASN A 83 4.62 2.91 6.44
N SER A 84 5.04 2.04 7.37
CA SER A 84 5.96 0.93 7.09
C SER A 84 5.38 -0.17 6.19
N GLU A 85 4.07 -0.19 5.95
CA GLU A 85 3.39 -1.16 5.09
C GLU A 85 3.32 -0.71 3.62
N ILE A 86 3.83 0.49 3.32
CA ILE A 86 3.91 1.08 1.98
C ILE A 86 5.34 0.98 1.46
N VAL A 87 5.48 0.43 0.26
CA VAL A 87 6.75 0.31 -0.45
C VAL A 87 6.67 1.09 -1.76
N ILE A 88 7.64 1.97 -1.97
CA ILE A 88 7.87 2.63 -3.26
C ILE A 88 8.92 1.83 -3.99
N LEU A 89 8.52 1.13 -5.05
CA LEU A 89 9.37 0.24 -5.81
C LEU A 89 9.82 0.90 -7.11
N THR A 90 11.12 0.91 -7.35
CA THR A 90 11.71 1.21 -8.66
C THR A 90 12.28 -0.07 -9.24
N ALA A 91 11.65 -0.57 -10.30
CA ALA A 91 12.15 -1.72 -11.05
C ALA A 91 12.80 -1.23 -12.34
N SER A 92 14.11 -1.01 -12.33
CA SER A 92 14.84 -0.55 -13.51
C SER A 92 16.33 -0.85 -13.44
N ASP A 93 16.93 -1.08 -14.61
CA ASP A 93 18.37 -1.18 -14.82
C ASP A 93 18.99 0.14 -15.31
N GLY A 94 18.18 1.20 -15.42
CA GLY A 94 18.59 2.52 -15.92
C GLY A 94 18.87 2.59 -17.43
N LYS A 95 18.57 1.51 -18.18
CA LYS A 95 18.82 1.41 -19.62
C LYS A 95 17.54 1.69 -20.43
N GLY A 96 17.58 1.40 -21.73
CA GLY A 96 16.46 1.59 -22.65
C GLY A 96 16.30 3.04 -23.08
N HIS A 97 15.11 3.43 -23.54
CA HIS A 97 14.87 4.81 -24.01
C HIS A 97 15.14 5.87 -22.94
N ASN A 98 14.95 5.53 -21.67
CA ASN A 98 15.16 6.45 -20.54
C ASN A 98 16.63 6.82 -20.36
N SER A 99 17.58 6.01 -20.84
CA SER A 99 19.02 6.32 -20.73
C SER A 99 19.46 7.51 -21.59
N ALA A 100 18.57 8.04 -22.45
CA ALA A 100 18.80 9.30 -23.15
C ALA A 100 18.86 10.50 -22.18
N VAL A 101 18.27 10.39 -20.98
CA VAL A 101 18.35 11.39 -19.94
C VAL A 101 19.55 11.08 -19.03
N PRO A 102 20.56 11.98 -18.94
CA PRO A 102 21.75 11.73 -18.13
C PRO A 102 21.41 11.51 -16.65
N ASN A 103 22.01 10.47 -16.08
CA ASN A 103 21.89 10.08 -14.67
C ASN A 103 20.43 9.96 -14.20
N ILE A 104 19.53 9.51 -15.10
CA ILE A 104 18.10 9.46 -14.78
C ILE A 104 17.87 8.58 -13.57
N LEU A 105 18.47 7.39 -13.52
CA LEU A 105 18.27 6.43 -12.44
C LEU A 105 18.70 7.02 -11.10
N GLU A 106 19.87 7.63 -11.01
CA GLU A 106 20.35 8.24 -9.77
C GLU A 106 19.42 9.36 -9.29
N ARG A 107 18.98 10.23 -10.20
CA ARG A 107 18.06 11.35 -9.88
C ARG A 107 16.71 10.85 -9.39
N VAL A 108 16.23 9.79 -10.03
CA VAL A 108 14.95 9.17 -9.72
C VAL A 108 14.99 8.49 -8.36
N LEU A 109 16.08 7.78 -8.04
CA LEU A 109 16.28 7.13 -6.76
C LEU A 109 16.38 8.13 -5.60
N ASP A 110 17.06 9.26 -5.80
CA ASP A 110 17.12 10.38 -4.86
C ASP A 110 15.73 11.01 -4.61
N ASP A 111 14.94 11.22 -5.67
CA ASP A 111 13.54 11.72 -5.55
C ASP A 111 12.68 10.79 -4.68
N ARG A 112 12.76 9.48 -4.93
CA ARG A 112 12.00 8.46 -4.18
C ARG A 112 12.47 8.33 -2.75
N GLU A 113 13.78 8.40 -2.52
CA GLU A 113 14.34 8.38 -1.17
C GLU A 113 13.81 9.55 -0.35
N LYS A 114 13.82 10.76 -0.91
CA LYS A 114 13.27 11.96 -0.26
C LYS A 114 11.77 11.84 0.03
N TYR A 115 11.00 11.34 -0.93
CA TYR A 115 9.56 11.11 -0.73
C TYR A 115 9.29 10.08 0.37
N CYS A 116 10.00 8.95 0.34
CA CYS A 116 9.86 7.90 1.35
C CYS A 116 10.28 8.38 2.75
N ALA A 117 11.42 9.08 2.85
CA ALA A 117 11.92 9.62 4.11
C ALA A 117 10.94 10.62 4.75
N ARG A 118 10.26 11.43 3.93
CA ARG A 118 9.23 12.37 4.40
C ARG A 118 8.03 11.65 5.03
N HIS A 119 7.57 10.59 4.41
CA HIS A 119 6.34 9.91 4.81
C HIS A 119 6.56 8.67 5.68
N GLY A 120 7.81 8.26 5.90
CA GLY A 120 8.13 7.02 6.60
C GLY A 120 7.78 5.75 5.81
N TYR A 121 7.82 5.84 4.48
CA TYR A 121 7.64 4.69 3.58
C TYR A 121 8.96 3.97 3.34
N THR A 122 8.90 2.76 2.78
CA THR A 122 10.10 2.02 2.37
C THR A 122 10.44 2.33 0.93
N ASN A 123 11.63 2.87 0.67
CA ASN A 123 12.18 2.98 -0.69
C ASN A 123 12.86 1.66 -1.07
N LEU A 124 12.52 1.09 -2.21
CA LEU A 124 13.12 -0.13 -2.73
C LEU A 124 13.49 0.04 -4.20
N TRP A 125 14.73 -0.27 -4.54
CA TRP A 125 15.19 -0.36 -5.92
C TRP A 125 15.65 -1.77 -6.25
N LEU A 126 15.13 -2.29 -7.35
CA LEU A 126 15.47 -3.60 -7.88
C LEU A 126 15.96 -3.46 -9.33
N ASN A 127 17.14 -3.99 -9.58
CA ASN A 127 17.76 -3.98 -10.91
C ASN A 127 17.08 -5.02 -11.81
N THR A 128 16.38 -4.57 -12.86
CA THR A 128 15.63 -5.48 -13.73
C THR A 128 16.48 -6.36 -14.64
N SER A 129 17.74 -5.99 -14.89
CA SER A 129 18.66 -6.80 -15.70
C SER A 129 18.99 -8.15 -15.06
N ARG A 130 18.69 -8.34 -13.77
CA ARG A 130 18.98 -9.60 -13.05
C ARG A 130 17.96 -10.70 -13.32
N TYR A 131 16.75 -10.36 -13.72
CA TYR A 131 15.67 -11.33 -13.85
C TYR A 131 15.74 -12.06 -15.18
N ASP A 132 15.63 -13.37 -15.13
CA ASP A 132 15.40 -14.18 -16.33
C ASP A 132 13.90 -14.20 -16.62
N ILE A 133 13.51 -13.50 -17.69
CA ILE A 133 12.13 -13.40 -18.17
C ILE A 133 11.89 -14.21 -19.46
N GLY A 134 12.85 -15.05 -19.88
CA GLY A 134 12.78 -15.78 -21.14
C GLY A 134 12.65 -14.85 -22.34
N ASP A 135 11.75 -15.17 -23.27
CA ASP A 135 11.52 -14.41 -24.51
C ASP A 135 10.58 -13.19 -24.31
N ALA A 136 10.18 -12.89 -23.09
CA ALA A 136 9.30 -11.75 -22.82
C ALA A 136 10.03 -10.41 -23.03
N GLU A 137 9.26 -9.37 -23.39
CA GLU A 137 9.79 -8.01 -23.48
C GLU A 137 10.33 -7.55 -22.11
N ARG A 138 11.43 -6.77 -22.12
CA ARG A 138 12.08 -6.23 -20.91
C ARG A 138 11.14 -5.51 -19.95
N THR A 139 10.05 -4.92 -20.44
CA THR A 139 8.99 -4.30 -19.62
C THR A 139 8.37 -5.27 -18.61
N TRP A 140 8.32 -6.58 -18.92
CA TRP A 140 7.77 -7.61 -18.05
C TRP A 140 8.67 -8.00 -16.87
N SER A 141 9.94 -7.57 -16.85
CA SER A 141 10.83 -7.71 -15.70
C SER A 141 10.31 -7.03 -14.42
N LYS A 142 9.31 -6.15 -14.55
CA LYS A 142 8.57 -5.56 -13.43
C LYS A 142 7.80 -6.59 -12.61
N ILE A 143 7.31 -7.68 -13.22
CA ILE A 143 6.57 -8.73 -12.49
C ILE A 143 7.44 -9.39 -11.42
N PRO A 144 8.59 -10.00 -11.76
CA PRO A 144 9.46 -10.57 -10.74
C PRO A 144 9.96 -9.53 -9.74
N ALA A 145 10.16 -8.27 -10.15
CA ALA A 145 10.51 -7.20 -9.23
C ALA A 145 9.43 -6.92 -8.16
N VAL A 146 8.15 -6.89 -8.55
CA VAL A 146 7.05 -6.74 -7.60
C VAL A 146 6.95 -7.94 -6.67
N ALA A 147 7.13 -9.16 -7.20
CA ALA A 147 7.16 -10.37 -6.38
C ALA A 147 8.32 -10.33 -5.36
N GLU A 148 9.49 -9.82 -5.73
CA GLU A 148 10.64 -9.64 -4.83
C GLU A 148 10.40 -8.60 -3.76
N ALA A 149 9.71 -7.52 -4.10
CA ALA A 149 9.32 -6.55 -3.10
C ALA A 149 8.49 -7.20 -1.98
N PHE A 150 7.50 -8.04 -2.32
CA PHE A 150 6.71 -8.77 -1.32
C PHE A 150 7.50 -9.85 -0.58
N TYR A 151 8.40 -10.55 -1.27
CA TYR A 151 9.28 -11.53 -0.62
C TYR A 151 10.24 -10.90 0.39
N LEU A 152 10.89 -9.80 0.03
CA LEU A 152 11.81 -9.06 0.90
C LEU A 152 11.08 -8.32 2.03
N LEU A 153 9.84 -7.88 1.78
CA LEU A 153 9.03 -7.07 2.68
C LEU A 153 7.67 -7.74 2.91
N PRO A 154 7.60 -8.86 3.65
CA PRO A 154 6.36 -9.61 3.86
C PRO A 154 5.28 -8.85 4.65
N LYS A 155 5.63 -7.70 5.23
CA LYS A 155 4.69 -6.77 5.89
C LYS A 155 4.11 -5.71 4.94
N ALA A 156 4.61 -5.63 3.71
CA ALA A 156 4.09 -4.69 2.73
C ALA A 156 2.64 -5.06 2.40
N LYS A 157 1.73 -4.08 2.54
CA LYS A 157 0.33 -4.19 2.09
C LYS A 157 0.13 -3.53 0.74
N TRP A 158 0.97 -2.55 0.41
CA TRP A 158 0.96 -1.84 -0.86
C TRP A 158 2.36 -1.69 -1.41
N VAL A 159 2.50 -2.01 -2.69
CA VAL A 159 3.69 -1.71 -3.48
C VAL A 159 3.27 -0.74 -4.57
N TRP A 160 3.79 0.48 -4.55
CA TRP A 160 3.66 1.43 -5.65
C TRP A 160 4.87 1.26 -6.56
N LEU A 161 4.64 0.65 -7.72
CA LEU A 161 5.65 0.54 -8.77
C LEU A 161 5.77 1.87 -9.52
N VAL A 162 6.95 2.50 -9.43
CA VAL A 162 7.24 3.83 -9.97
C VAL A 162 8.37 3.74 -11.00
N ASP A 163 8.01 3.87 -12.27
CA ASP A 163 8.94 3.85 -13.40
C ASP A 163 9.91 5.03 -13.38
N THR A 164 11.07 4.87 -14.04
CA THR A 164 12.14 5.90 -14.06
C THR A 164 11.73 7.22 -14.73
N ASP A 165 10.66 7.23 -15.50
CA ASP A 165 10.07 8.40 -16.16
C ASP A 165 8.88 8.99 -15.38
N ILE A 166 8.52 8.44 -14.23
CA ILE A 166 7.54 9.02 -13.29
C ILE A 166 8.27 9.91 -12.27
N ILE A 167 7.82 11.16 -12.16
CA ILE A 167 8.35 12.17 -11.24
C ILE A 167 7.28 12.53 -10.21
N ILE A 168 7.64 12.53 -8.93
CA ILE A 168 6.71 12.89 -7.85
C ILE A 168 6.68 14.42 -7.68
N MET A 169 5.71 15.07 -8.33
CA MET A 169 5.59 16.54 -8.29
C MET A 169 4.91 17.09 -7.03
N SER A 170 4.16 16.25 -6.31
CA SER A 170 3.43 16.63 -5.08
C SER A 170 4.02 15.90 -3.86
N PRO A 171 5.25 16.24 -3.43
CA PRO A 171 5.95 15.48 -2.41
C PRO A 171 5.26 15.54 -1.03
N SER A 172 4.41 16.54 -0.78
CA SER A 172 3.65 16.66 0.47
C SER A 172 2.43 15.74 0.55
N THR A 173 1.95 15.22 -0.58
CA THR A 173 0.77 14.33 -0.61
C THR A 173 1.15 12.96 -0.05
N SER A 174 0.43 12.51 0.96
CA SER A 174 0.61 11.21 1.60
C SER A 174 -0.30 10.18 0.95
N LEU A 175 0.27 9.04 0.55
CA LEU A 175 -0.49 7.93 -0.04
C LEU A 175 -1.55 7.42 0.92
N ILE A 176 -1.24 7.32 2.21
CA ILE A 176 -2.18 6.75 3.18
C ILE A 176 -3.35 7.69 3.42
N SER A 177 -3.09 8.94 3.83
CA SER A 177 -4.14 9.86 4.23
C SER A 177 -4.95 10.39 3.06
N ASP A 178 -4.30 10.63 1.91
CA ASP A 178 -4.89 11.42 0.83
C ASP A 178 -5.37 10.56 -0.34
N ILE A 179 -4.99 9.27 -0.38
CA ILE A 179 -5.34 8.37 -1.49
C ILE A 179 -5.94 7.04 -1.01
N LEU A 180 -5.25 6.31 -0.12
CA LEU A 180 -5.58 4.92 0.21
C LEU A 180 -6.52 4.76 1.41
N SER A 181 -6.68 5.78 2.25
CA SER A 181 -7.58 5.69 3.40
C SER A 181 -9.04 5.54 2.93
N PRO A 182 -9.89 4.80 3.67
CA PRO A 182 -11.31 4.71 3.32
C PRO A 182 -11.96 6.09 3.15
N SER A 183 -11.62 7.06 4.00
CA SER A 183 -12.07 8.44 3.85
C SER A 183 -11.57 9.09 2.55
N ALA A 184 -10.29 8.95 2.19
CA ALA A 184 -9.77 9.52 0.95
C ALA A 184 -10.46 8.93 -0.28
N ILE A 185 -10.63 7.61 -0.31
CA ILE A 185 -11.35 6.92 -1.37
C ILE A 185 -12.81 7.40 -1.43
N GLU A 186 -13.47 7.51 -0.28
CA GLU A 186 -14.85 7.97 -0.21
C GLU A 186 -15.03 9.41 -0.74
N HIS A 187 -14.08 10.30 -0.47
CA HIS A 187 -14.10 11.68 -0.94
C HIS A 187 -13.64 11.80 -2.40
N GLY A 188 -12.72 10.96 -2.85
CA GLY A 188 -12.12 11.02 -4.19
C GLY A 188 -12.89 10.25 -5.25
N ILE A 189 -13.75 9.28 -4.87
CA ILE A 189 -14.61 8.57 -5.82
C ILE A 189 -15.66 9.53 -6.38
N MET A 190 -15.66 9.65 -7.70
CA MET A 190 -16.72 10.29 -8.47
C MET A 190 -17.96 9.39 -8.44
N ARG A 191 -19.06 9.88 -7.88
CA ARG A 191 -20.35 9.16 -7.81
C ARG A 191 -21.33 9.74 -8.80
N ASP A 192 -22.09 8.86 -9.45
CA ASP A 192 -23.13 9.22 -10.42
C ASP A 192 -22.64 10.22 -11.49
N THR A 193 -21.33 10.20 -11.76
CA THR A 193 -20.70 11.06 -12.77
C THR A 193 -20.70 10.29 -14.09
N PRO A 194 -21.17 10.90 -15.20
CA PRO A 194 -21.12 10.26 -16.50
C PRO A 194 -19.68 9.95 -16.92
N ILE A 195 -19.49 8.77 -17.47
CA ILE A 195 -18.21 8.34 -18.02
C ILE A 195 -18.17 8.79 -19.48
N LEU A 196 -17.34 9.78 -19.80
CA LEU A 196 -17.07 10.29 -21.16
C LEU A 196 -18.23 11.05 -21.84
N ASP A 197 -19.45 11.05 -21.30
CA ASP A 197 -20.57 11.75 -21.96
C ASP A 197 -20.36 13.27 -22.05
N ASP A 198 -19.65 13.88 -21.09
CA ASP A 198 -19.27 15.31 -21.14
C ASP A 198 -18.09 15.59 -22.08
N MET A 199 -17.45 14.55 -22.62
CA MET A 199 -16.25 14.64 -23.47
C MET A 199 -16.49 14.25 -24.93
N ILE A 200 -17.64 13.66 -25.26
CA ILE A 200 -17.95 13.19 -26.61
C ILE A 200 -19.35 13.69 -27.00
N GLU A 201 -19.41 14.60 -27.97
CA GLU A 201 -20.68 15.17 -28.46
C GLU A 201 -21.52 14.13 -29.22
N ASP A 202 -20.86 13.20 -29.93
CA ASP A 202 -21.50 12.16 -30.73
C ASP A 202 -21.38 10.78 -30.07
N ASN A 203 -22.52 10.15 -29.74
CA ASN A 203 -22.65 8.85 -29.06
C ASN A 203 -22.29 8.87 -27.56
N PRO A 204 -23.10 9.53 -26.71
CA PRO A 204 -22.95 9.41 -25.26
C PRO A 204 -23.03 7.94 -24.84
N THR A 205 -22.20 7.55 -23.87
CA THR A 205 -22.16 6.19 -23.33
C THR A 205 -23.37 5.90 -22.45
N HIS A 206 -23.95 6.91 -21.80
CA HIS A 206 -25.00 6.78 -20.79
C HIS A 206 -24.61 5.86 -19.63
N ILE A 207 -23.30 5.71 -19.38
CA ILE A 207 -22.75 4.93 -18.28
C ILE A 207 -22.29 5.90 -17.21
N ASN A 208 -22.86 5.80 -16.02
CA ASN A 208 -22.42 6.56 -14.87
C ASN A 208 -21.53 5.72 -13.96
N MET A 209 -20.65 6.38 -13.22
CA MET A 209 -20.02 5.77 -12.06
C MET A 209 -21.08 5.29 -11.06
N PRO A 210 -20.83 4.18 -10.33
CA PRO A 210 -21.74 3.70 -9.30
C PRO A 210 -22.14 4.80 -8.30
N LYS A 211 -23.37 4.68 -7.79
CA LYS A 211 -23.90 5.55 -6.72
C LYS A 211 -23.23 5.27 -5.39
#